data_AF-A0A3D0NR48-F1
#
_entry.id   AF-A0A3D0NR48-F1
#
_cell.length_a   1.000
_cell.length_b   1.000
_cell.length_c   1.000
_cell.angle_alpha   90.00
_cell.angle_beta   90.00
_cell.angle_gamma   90.00
#
_symmetry.space_group_name_H-M   'P 1'
#
loop_
_entity.id
_entity.type
_entity.pdbx_description
1 polymer ?
#
loop_
_entity_poly.entity_id
_entity_poly.type
_entity_poly.pdbx_seq_one_letter_code
_entity_poly.pdbx_strand_id
1 'polypeptide(L)'
;LHFSLLRFFTSSIHAAGLNVYHCLNCNKKYLDNNDMGYCPSEVCQEEKNKELRKIERQKRKDDPYQNAVDGFNNYFRQQTNILNKEKISADVIEEFKEEGIKCQYDVKMEVSVYQDTLKPLPQEVFDYIYSQKKYLKKVRDDILKRFGKKRSRGRRKKSLDSQSSSISNKLK
;
A
#
# COMPACT_ATOMS: atom_id res chain seq x y z
N LEU A 1 0.35 35.28 -2.59
CA LEU A 1 -1.02 35.11 -2.06
C LEU A 1 -1.07 34.37 -0.72
N HIS A 2 -0.27 33.34 -0.46
CA HIS A 2 -0.31 32.61 0.83
C HIS A 2 0.19 33.39 2.06
N PHE A 3 1.19 34.26 1.90
CA PHE A 3 1.81 34.97 3.03
C PHE A 3 0.94 36.09 3.64
N SER A 4 0.14 36.77 2.82
CA SER A 4 -0.79 37.82 3.28
C SER A 4 -1.96 37.24 4.08
N LEU A 5 -2.48 36.09 3.64
CA LEU A 5 -3.53 35.34 4.34
C LEU A 5 -3.05 34.83 5.70
N LEU A 6 -1.82 34.31 5.78
CA LEU A 6 -1.26 33.85 7.05
C LEU A 6 -1.11 35.00 8.06
N ARG A 7 -0.59 36.15 7.61
CA ARG A 7 -0.46 37.35 8.46
C ARG A 7 -1.81 37.90 8.91
N PHE A 8 -2.80 37.91 8.03
CA PHE A 8 -4.15 38.32 8.38
C PHE A 8 -4.72 37.40 9.46
N PHE A 9 -4.64 36.08 9.26
CA PHE A 9 -5.13 35.09 10.21
C PHE A 9 -4.46 35.19 11.58
N THR A 10 -3.13 35.31 11.64
CA THR A 10 -2.41 35.44 12.92
C THR A 10 -2.74 36.76 13.63
N SER A 11 -2.92 37.84 12.87
CA SER A 11 -3.32 39.14 13.42
C SER A 11 -4.74 39.11 13.98
N SER A 12 -5.67 38.42 13.30
CA SER A 12 -7.04 38.23 13.78
C SER A 12 -7.10 37.39 15.05
N ILE A 13 -6.28 36.33 15.16
CA ILE A 13 -6.16 35.52 16.40
C ILE A 13 -5.65 36.39 17.56
N HIS A 14 -4.59 37.15 17.32
CA HIS A 14 -4.00 38.04 18.34
C HIS A 14 -4.98 39.14 18.76
N ALA A 15 -5.70 39.75 17.81
CA ALA A 15 -6.71 40.77 18.10
C ALA A 15 -7.90 40.21 18.89
N ALA A 16 -8.24 38.93 18.69
CA ALA A 16 -9.30 38.26 19.44
C ALA A 16 -8.88 37.80 20.85
N GLY A 17 -7.59 37.89 21.21
CA GLY A 17 -7.07 37.42 22.50
C GLY A 17 -6.98 35.90 22.64
N LEU A 18 -7.06 35.17 21.52
CA LEU A 18 -7.06 33.71 21.51
C LEU A 18 -5.66 33.16 21.73
N ASN A 19 -5.53 32.23 22.67
CA ASN A 19 -4.32 31.48 22.98
C ASN A 19 -4.51 30.00 22.62
N VAL A 20 -3.40 29.30 22.37
CA VAL A 20 -3.40 27.85 22.13
C VAL A 20 -3.23 27.13 23.46
N TYR A 21 -4.26 26.42 23.88
CA TYR A 21 -4.25 25.57 25.08
C TYR A 21 -4.25 24.09 24.72
N HIS A 22 -3.97 23.22 25.69
CA HIS A 22 -3.97 21.76 25.53
C HIS A 22 -4.94 21.16 26.53
N CYS A 23 -5.82 20.28 26.05
CA CYS A 23 -6.71 19.53 26.94
C CYS A 23 -5.88 18.56 27.79
N LEU A 24 -5.99 18.63 29.12
CA LEU A 24 -5.24 17.76 30.05
C LEU A 24 -5.57 16.27 29.87
N ASN A 25 -6.71 15.93 29.25
CA ASN A 25 -7.19 14.55 29.13
C ASN A 25 -6.89 13.89 27.77
N CYS A 26 -6.96 14.62 26.65
CA CYS A 26 -6.68 14.08 25.31
C CYS A 26 -5.52 14.78 24.59
N ASN A 27 -4.88 15.75 25.23
CA ASN A 27 -3.78 16.55 24.70
C ASN A 27 -4.08 17.26 23.37
N LYS A 28 -5.37 17.39 22.99
CA LYS A 28 -5.81 18.14 21.81
C LYS A 28 -5.53 19.62 22.02
N LYS A 29 -4.99 20.26 20.99
CA LYS A 29 -4.83 21.71 20.94
C LYS A 29 -6.18 22.38 20.64
N TYR A 30 -6.51 23.43 21.37
CA TYR A 30 -7.69 24.25 21.11
C TYR A 30 -7.35 25.74 21.25
N LEU A 31 -8.12 26.60 20.58
CA LEU A 31 -7.98 28.05 20.64
C LEU A 31 -9.09 28.62 21.50
N ASP A 32 -8.73 29.35 22.55
CA ASP A 32 -9.69 30.01 23.43
C ASP A 32 -9.06 31.25 24.09
N ASN A 33 -9.86 32.10 24.71
CA ASN A 33 -9.38 33.27 25.43
C ASN A 33 -8.86 32.91 26.83
N ASN A 34 -9.34 31.79 27.40
CA ASN A 34 -8.96 31.29 28.71
C ASN A 34 -8.65 29.80 28.66
N ASP A 35 -7.77 29.33 29.55
CA ASP A 35 -7.51 27.90 29.69
C ASP A 35 -8.71 27.23 30.37
N MET A 36 -9.47 26.46 29.59
CA MET A 36 -10.58 25.68 30.12
C MET A 36 -10.11 24.40 30.83
N GLY A 37 -8.82 24.05 30.74
CA GLY A 37 -8.22 22.80 31.23
C GLY A 37 -8.65 21.55 30.44
N TYR A 38 -9.91 21.50 30.00
CA TYR A 38 -10.51 20.39 29.28
C TYR A 38 -11.29 20.87 28.05
N CYS A 39 -11.18 20.16 26.93
CA CYS A 39 -12.06 20.36 25.79
C CYS A 39 -13.43 19.69 26.03
N PRO A 40 -14.47 20.02 25.23
CA PRO A 40 -15.78 19.37 25.34
C PRO A 40 -15.68 17.84 25.29
N SER A 41 -16.52 17.15 26.07
CA SER A 41 -16.45 15.70 26.28
C SER A 41 -16.49 14.89 24.97
N GLU A 42 -17.42 15.23 24.06
CA GLU A 42 -17.55 14.57 22.75
C GLU A 42 -16.27 14.70 21.92
N VAL A 43 -15.72 15.92 21.87
CA VAL A 43 -14.47 16.22 21.16
C VAL A 43 -13.30 15.48 21.78
N CYS A 44 -13.28 15.36 23.11
CA CYS A 44 -12.26 14.65 23.85
C CYS A 44 -12.27 13.14 23.55
N GLN A 45 -13.46 12.53 23.54
CA GLN A 45 -13.64 11.11 23.21
C GLN A 45 -13.27 10.81 21.76
N GLU A 46 -13.64 11.70 20.83
CA GLU A 46 -13.32 11.52 19.42
C GLU A 46 -11.80 11.48 19.17
N GLU A 47 -11.03 12.39 19.80
CA GLU A 47 -9.56 12.37 19.68
C GLU A 47 -8.94 11.12 20.29
N LYS A 48 -9.41 10.66 21.45
CA LYS A 48 -8.95 9.39 22.03
C LYS A 48 -9.24 8.22 21.10
N ASN A 49 -10.43 8.18 20.50
CA ASN A 49 -10.78 7.15 19.52
C ASN A 49 -9.92 7.23 18.24
N LYS A 50 -9.54 8.43 17.81
CA LYS A 50 -8.59 8.61 16.70
C LYS A 50 -7.21 8.08 17.06
N GLU A 51 -6.73 8.34 18.26
CA GLU A 51 -5.44 7.85 18.75
C GLU A 51 -5.43 6.34 18.90
N LEU A 52 -6.48 5.74 19.48
CA LEU A 52 -6.66 4.28 19.52
C LEU A 52 -6.61 3.66 18.13
N ARG A 53 -7.32 4.24 17.15
CA ARG A 53 -7.25 3.78 15.75
C ARG A 53 -5.85 3.91 15.16
N LYS A 54 -5.08 4.95 15.51
CA LYS A 54 -3.67 5.08 15.07
C LYS A 54 -2.81 3.97 15.67
N ILE A 55 -2.95 3.71 16.96
CA ILE A 55 -2.23 2.65 17.67
C ILE A 55 -2.57 1.29 17.08
N GLU A 56 -3.85 0.99 16.85
CA GLU A 56 -4.29 -0.26 16.21
C GLU A 56 -3.73 -0.41 14.80
N ARG A 57 -3.74 0.66 14.00
CA ARG A 57 -3.12 0.65 12.66
C ARG A 57 -1.62 0.39 12.73
N GLN A 58 -0.94 0.96 13.72
CA GLN A 58 0.49 0.77 13.90
C GLN A 58 0.78 -0.68 14.33
N LYS A 59 0.03 -1.20 15.30
CA LYS A 59 0.10 -2.62 15.70
C LYS A 59 -0.09 -3.57 14.52
N ARG A 60 -1.02 -3.29 13.60
CA ARG A 60 -1.20 -4.10 12.38
C ARG A 60 -0.01 -4.01 11.42
N LYS A 61 0.63 -2.85 11.30
CA LYS A 61 1.86 -2.71 10.49
C LYS A 61 3.04 -3.42 11.11
N ASP A 62 3.06 -3.55 12.42
CA ASP A 62 4.15 -4.19 13.16
C ASP A 62 3.92 -5.69 13.32
N ASP A 63 2.73 -6.21 12.95
CA ASP A 63 2.39 -7.63 12.97
C ASP A 63 3.01 -8.37 11.77
N PRO A 64 4.07 -9.17 11.97
CA PRO A 64 4.75 -9.86 10.88
C PRO A 64 3.86 -10.92 10.21
N TYR A 65 2.93 -11.53 10.97
CA TYR A 65 2.03 -12.56 10.47
C TYR A 65 0.99 -11.95 9.53
N GLN A 66 0.34 -10.88 9.98
CA GLN A 66 -0.64 -10.17 9.19
C GLN A 66 -0.01 -9.55 7.93
N ASN A 67 1.20 -9.00 8.05
CA ASN A 67 1.95 -8.47 6.91
C ASN A 67 2.26 -9.53 5.84
N ALA A 68 2.62 -10.75 6.24
CA ALA A 68 2.89 -11.84 5.30
C ALA A 68 1.64 -12.22 4.50
N VAL A 69 0.51 -12.39 5.19
CA VAL A 69 -0.78 -12.73 4.59
C VAL A 69 -1.28 -11.59 3.70
N ASP A 70 -1.24 -10.34 4.17
CA ASP A 70 -1.69 -9.17 3.40
C ASP A 70 -0.81 -8.92 2.18
N GLY A 71 0.50 -9.18 2.29
CA GLY A 71 1.43 -9.15 1.17
C GLY A 71 1.05 -10.15 0.07
N PHE A 72 0.61 -11.35 0.44
CA PHE A 72 0.08 -12.33 -0.52
C PHE A 72 -1.26 -11.90 -1.12
N ASN A 73 -2.20 -11.44 -0.28
CA ASN A 73 -3.52 -10.98 -0.71
C ASN A 73 -3.44 -9.82 -1.70
N ASN A 74 -2.54 -8.86 -1.45
CA ASN A 74 -2.28 -7.76 -2.38
C ASN A 74 -1.73 -8.28 -3.72
N TYR A 75 -0.79 -9.21 -3.67
CA TYR A 75 -0.26 -9.85 -4.88
C TYR A 75 -1.37 -10.52 -5.70
N PHE A 76 -2.25 -11.30 -5.07
CA PHE A 76 -3.38 -11.95 -5.73
C PHE A 76 -4.32 -10.92 -6.40
N ARG A 77 -4.71 -9.86 -5.69
CA ARG A 77 -5.53 -8.77 -6.27
C ARG A 77 -4.87 -8.15 -7.51
N GLN A 78 -3.56 -7.94 -7.47
CA GLN A 78 -2.81 -7.42 -8.63
C GLN A 78 -2.87 -8.38 -9.82
N GLN A 79 -2.80 -9.70 -9.59
CA GLN A 79 -2.92 -10.69 -10.67
C GLN A 79 -4.32 -10.68 -11.29
N THR A 80 -5.36 -10.64 -10.46
CA THR A 80 -6.76 -10.54 -10.93
C THR A 80 -6.97 -9.27 -11.75
N ASN A 81 -6.41 -8.14 -11.31
CA ASN A 81 -6.47 -6.87 -12.04
C ASN A 81 -5.78 -6.93 -13.41
N ILE A 82 -4.72 -7.73 -13.57
CA ILE A 82 -4.08 -7.93 -14.89
C ILE A 82 -5.04 -8.66 -15.83
N LEU A 83 -5.68 -9.74 -15.37
CA LEU A 83 -6.66 -10.49 -16.18
C LEU A 83 -7.87 -9.61 -16.57
N ASN A 84 -8.39 -8.82 -15.63
CA ASN A 84 -9.46 -7.85 -15.90
C ASN A 84 -9.07 -6.85 -16.99
N LYS A 85 -7.84 -6.31 -16.94
CA LYS A 85 -7.33 -5.35 -17.95
C LYS A 85 -7.19 -5.96 -19.35
N GLU A 86 -6.84 -7.23 -19.42
CA GLU A 86 -6.74 -7.97 -20.69
C GLU A 86 -8.12 -8.41 -21.22
N LYS A 87 -9.21 -8.03 -20.54
CA LYS A 87 -10.61 -8.33 -20.93
C LYS A 87 -10.87 -9.82 -21.10
N ILE A 88 -10.29 -10.63 -20.22
CA ILE A 88 -10.58 -12.06 -20.12
C ILE A 88 -12.04 -12.27 -19.69
N SER A 89 -12.66 -13.37 -20.13
CA SER A 89 -14.04 -13.72 -19.75
C SER A 89 -14.18 -13.83 -18.23
N ALA A 90 -15.37 -13.47 -17.71
CA ALA A 90 -15.67 -13.53 -16.28
C ALA A 90 -15.49 -14.96 -15.73
N ASP A 91 -15.96 -15.98 -16.45
CA ASP A 91 -15.90 -17.38 -16.02
C ASP A 91 -14.45 -17.85 -15.79
N VAL A 92 -13.54 -17.49 -16.72
CA VAL A 92 -12.11 -17.84 -16.61
C VAL A 92 -11.44 -17.09 -15.46
N ILE A 93 -11.90 -15.86 -15.16
CA ILE A 93 -11.42 -15.10 -14.01
C ILE A 93 -11.94 -15.73 -12.71
N GLU A 94 -13.13 -16.30 -12.70
CA GLU A 94 -13.68 -17.01 -11.56
C GLU A 94 -12.87 -18.28 -11.26
N GLU A 95 -12.53 -19.08 -12.27
CA GLU A 95 -11.61 -20.22 -12.13
C GLU A 95 -10.25 -19.78 -11.53
N PHE A 96 -9.69 -18.66 -12.01
CA PHE A 96 -8.45 -18.11 -11.44
C PHE A 96 -8.63 -17.68 -9.97
N LYS A 97 -9.79 -17.14 -9.61
CA LYS A 97 -10.08 -16.72 -8.24
C LYS A 97 -10.22 -17.91 -7.31
N GLU A 98 -10.82 -19.00 -7.75
CA GLU A 98 -10.91 -20.23 -6.96
C GLU A 98 -9.52 -20.77 -6.59
N GLU A 99 -8.61 -20.83 -7.57
CA GLU A 99 -7.20 -21.18 -7.34
C GLU A 99 -6.52 -20.18 -6.41
N GLY A 100 -6.78 -18.88 -6.58
CA GLY A 100 -6.33 -17.83 -5.70
C GLY A 100 -6.75 -18.02 -4.24
N ILE A 101 -8.02 -18.36 -4.01
CA ILE A 101 -8.60 -18.58 -2.68
C ILE A 101 -7.94 -19.78 -2.01
N LYS A 102 -7.67 -20.88 -2.74
CA LYS A 102 -6.92 -22.04 -2.20
C LYS A 102 -5.53 -21.61 -1.73
N CYS A 103 -4.77 -20.91 -2.57
CA CYS A 103 -3.44 -20.42 -2.16
C CYS A 103 -3.50 -19.44 -0.99
N GLN A 104 -4.52 -18.57 -0.91
CA GLN A 104 -4.72 -17.67 0.23
C GLN A 104 -4.96 -18.45 1.53
N TYR A 105 -5.78 -19.50 1.47
CA TYR A 105 -6.04 -20.37 2.60
C TYR A 105 -4.76 -21.07 3.06
N ASP A 106 -4.01 -21.67 2.14
CA ASP A 106 -2.77 -22.37 2.43
C ASP A 106 -1.73 -21.45 3.09
N VAL A 107 -1.52 -20.24 2.53
CA VAL A 107 -0.62 -19.24 3.12
C VAL A 107 -1.07 -18.84 4.53
N LYS A 108 -2.38 -18.66 4.74
CA LYS A 108 -2.92 -18.29 6.04
C LYS A 108 -2.68 -19.41 7.07
N MET A 109 -2.91 -20.66 6.69
CA MET A 109 -2.68 -21.82 7.54
C MET A 109 -1.20 -21.98 7.90
N GLU A 110 -0.31 -21.80 6.94
CA GLU A 110 1.13 -21.89 7.17
C GLU A 110 1.61 -20.82 8.15
N VAL A 111 1.11 -19.58 8.00
CA VAL A 111 1.44 -18.46 8.90
C VAL A 111 0.83 -18.63 10.29
N SER A 112 -0.40 -19.17 10.40
CA SER A 112 -1.11 -19.26 11.70
C SER A 112 -0.39 -20.17 12.70
N VAL A 113 0.30 -21.22 12.24
CA VAL A 113 1.11 -22.11 13.10
C VAL A 113 2.12 -21.32 13.94
N TYR A 114 2.72 -20.28 13.36
CA TYR A 114 3.73 -19.45 14.03
C TYR A 114 3.09 -18.33 14.84
N GLN A 115 1.94 -17.83 14.39
CA GLN A 115 1.15 -16.86 15.14
C GLN A 115 0.67 -17.44 16.47
N ASP A 116 0.14 -18.66 16.45
CA ASP A 116 -0.38 -19.36 17.64
C ASP A 116 0.72 -19.72 18.63
N THR A 117 1.94 -19.97 18.14
CA THR A 117 3.12 -20.27 18.96
C THR A 117 3.96 -19.05 19.32
N LEU A 118 3.56 -17.84 18.87
CA LEU A 118 4.29 -16.57 19.02
C LEU A 118 5.76 -16.65 18.58
N LYS A 119 6.05 -17.51 17.60
CA LYS A 119 7.39 -17.70 17.05
C LYS A 119 7.59 -16.79 15.85
N PRO A 120 8.79 -16.23 15.65
CA PRO A 120 9.07 -15.49 14.42
C PRO A 120 8.84 -16.37 13.20
N LEU A 121 8.35 -15.77 12.11
CA LEU A 121 8.19 -16.47 10.85
C LEU A 121 9.56 -16.86 10.30
N PRO A 122 9.83 -18.16 10.10
CA PRO A 122 11.10 -18.61 9.59
C PRO A 122 11.16 -18.44 8.06
N GLN A 123 12.37 -18.54 7.49
CA GLN A 123 12.60 -18.28 6.07
C GLN A 123 11.78 -19.23 5.17
N GLU A 124 11.58 -20.47 5.61
CA GLU A 124 10.81 -21.51 4.92
C GLU A 124 9.36 -21.07 4.65
N VAL A 125 8.75 -20.30 5.56
CA VAL A 125 7.40 -19.75 5.34
C VAL A 125 7.41 -18.69 4.25
N PHE A 126 8.43 -17.84 4.20
CA PHE A 126 8.56 -16.85 3.13
C PHE A 126 8.82 -17.52 1.76
N ASP A 127 9.63 -18.57 1.75
CA ASP A 127 9.88 -19.37 0.55
C ASP A 127 8.61 -20.09 0.08
N TYR A 128 7.82 -20.61 1.01
CA TYR A 128 6.50 -21.18 0.73
C TYR A 128 5.55 -20.15 0.13
N ILE A 129 5.41 -18.97 0.75
CA ILE A 129 4.60 -17.86 0.23
C ILE A 129 5.07 -17.47 -1.18
N TYR A 130 6.38 -17.42 -1.42
CA TYR A 130 6.94 -17.14 -2.72
C TYR A 130 6.60 -18.22 -3.75
N SER A 131 6.62 -19.50 -3.36
CA SER A 131 6.22 -20.62 -4.20
C SER A 131 4.74 -20.50 -4.62
N GLN A 132 3.85 -20.12 -3.70
CA GLN A 132 2.43 -19.87 -3.97
C GLN A 132 2.23 -18.69 -4.94
N LYS A 133 3.01 -17.61 -4.78
CA LYS A 133 2.99 -16.48 -5.73
C LYS A 133 3.42 -16.91 -7.12
N LYS A 134 4.47 -17.74 -7.22
CA LYS A 134 4.99 -18.29 -8.48
C LYS A 134 3.97 -19.21 -9.16
N TYR A 135 3.28 -20.04 -8.39
CA TYR A 135 2.18 -20.87 -8.89
C TYR A 135 1.06 -20.01 -9.49
N LEU A 136 0.51 -19.05 -8.75
CA LEU A 136 -0.54 -18.16 -9.27
C LEU A 136 -0.10 -17.37 -10.49
N LYS A 137 1.17 -16.95 -10.53
CA LYS A 137 1.74 -16.31 -11.73
C LYS A 137 1.64 -17.22 -12.94
N LYS A 138 2.00 -18.50 -12.78
CA LYS A 138 1.98 -19.49 -13.85
C LYS A 138 0.54 -19.72 -14.34
N VAL A 139 -0.42 -19.89 -13.43
CA VAL A 139 -1.85 -20.04 -13.78
C VAL A 139 -2.33 -18.84 -14.60
N ARG A 140 -2.05 -17.61 -14.12
CA ARG A 140 -2.35 -16.37 -14.86
C ARG A 140 -1.68 -16.35 -16.23
N ASP A 141 -0.39 -16.68 -16.32
CA ASP A 141 0.36 -16.67 -17.58
C ASP A 141 -0.21 -17.67 -18.59
N ASP A 142 -0.67 -18.82 -18.12
CA ASP A 142 -1.30 -19.83 -18.97
C ASP A 142 -2.69 -19.38 -19.45
N ILE A 143 -3.48 -18.70 -18.60
CA ILE A 143 -4.72 -18.02 -19.01
C ILE A 143 -4.43 -16.96 -20.09
N LEU A 144 -3.43 -16.10 -19.87
CA LEU A 144 -3.07 -15.06 -20.83
C LEU A 144 -2.55 -15.62 -22.16
N LYS A 145 -1.86 -16.77 -22.16
CA LYS A 145 -1.46 -17.42 -23.41
C LYS A 145 -2.66 -17.99 -24.18
N ARG A 146 -3.64 -18.53 -23.47
CA ARG A 146 -4.83 -19.18 -24.07
C ARG A 146 -5.86 -18.16 -24.57
N PHE A 147 -6.12 -17.13 -23.78
CA PHE A 147 -7.24 -16.20 -23.97
C PHE A 147 -6.79 -14.75 -24.20
N GLY A 148 -5.54 -14.42 -23.87
CA GLY A 148 -5.00 -13.09 -24.12
C GLY A 148 -4.85 -12.84 -25.61
N LYS A 149 -5.26 -11.65 -26.05
CA LYS A 149 -5.02 -11.22 -27.43
C LYS A 149 -3.52 -11.19 -27.67
N LYS A 150 -3.03 -11.83 -28.73
CA LYS A 150 -1.66 -11.61 -29.22
C LYS A 150 -1.51 -10.12 -29.49
N ARG A 151 -0.92 -9.37 -28.55
CA ARG A 151 -0.38 -8.06 -28.87
C ARG A 151 0.67 -8.31 -29.95
N SER A 152 0.36 -7.92 -31.18
CA SER A 152 1.35 -7.79 -32.24
C SER A 152 2.54 -7.04 -31.63
N ARG A 153 3.68 -7.70 -31.57
CA ARG A 153 4.94 -7.12 -31.08
C ARG A 153 5.41 -6.08 -32.09
N GLY A 154 4.71 -4.95 -32.17
CA GLY A 154 5.19 -3.74 -32.83
C GLY A 154 6.21 -3.07 -31.91
N ARG A 155 7.41 -3.63 -31.78
CA ARG A 155 8.54 -2.93 -31.19
C ARG A 155 9.74 -3.00 -32.12
N ARG A 156 9.82 -1.96 -32.97
CA ARG A 156 10.97 -1.43 -33.71
C ARG A 156 12.28 -2.17 -33.43
N LYS A 157 12.78 -2.88 -34.44
CA LYS A 157 14.24 -3.05 -34.64
C LYS A 157 14.81 -1.63 -34.76
N LYS A 158 15.47 -1.13 -33.72
CA LYS A 158 16.44 -0.03 -33.88
C LYS A 158 17.61 -0.66 -34.61
N SER A 159 17.82 -0.26 -35.86
CA SER A 159 19.02 -0.55 -36.62
C SER A 159 20.22 0.03 -35.86
N LEU A 160 21.02 -0.85 -35.27
CA LEU A 160 22.35 -0.57 -34.77
C LEU A 160 23.31 -0.69 -35.96
N ASP A 161 23.21 0.23 -36.92
CA ASP A 161 24.16 0.38 -38.02
C ASP A 161 24.23 1.87 -38.36
N SER A 162 25.03 2.61 -37.58
CA SER A 162 25.54 3.95 -37.90
C SER A 162 26.49 4.47 -36.81
N GLN A 163 27.35 3.60 -36.30
CA GLN A 163 28.56 4.01 -35.57
C GLN A 163 29.76 3.26 -36.17
N SER A 164 30.08 3.61 -37.41
CA SER A 164 31.30 3.17 -38.08
C SER A 164 31.63 4.13 -39.23
N SER A 165 32.00 5.35 -38.89
CA SER A 165 32.97 6.18 -39.63
C SER A 165 32.98 7.59 -39.05
N SER A 166 34.15 8.22 -39.06
CA SER A 166 34.41 9.63 -38.67
C SER A 166 34.93 9.86 -37.25
N ILE A 167 35.96 9.11 -36.83
CA ILE A 167 37.04 9.69 -36.02
C ILE A 167 38.36 9.28 -36.67
N SER A 168 38.76 10.03 -37.69
CA SER A 168 40.16 10.18 -38.09
C SER A 168 40.29 11.58 -38.68
N ASN A 169 41.31 12.30 -38.18
CA ASN A 169 41.79 13.64 -38.56
C ASN A 169 41.50 14.74 -37.53
N LYS A 170 42.42 14.87 -36.57
CA LYS A 170 43.10 16.13 -36.21
C LYS A 170 44.16 15.86 -35.14
N LEU A 171 45.35 15.47 -35.58
CA LEU A 171 46.61 15.72 -34.88
C LEU A 171 47.57 16.25 -35.95
N LYS A 172 47.60 17.57 -36.07
CA LYS A 172 48.73 18.39 -36.50
C LYS A 172 48.84 19.52 -35.50
#